data_AF-A0A937QE55-F1
#
_entry.id   AF-A0A937QE55-F1
#
_cell.length_a   1.000
_cell.length_b   1.000
_cell.length_c   1.000
_cell.angle_alpha   90.00
_cell.angle_beta   90.00
_cell.angle_gamma   90.00
#
_symmetry.space_group_name_H-M   'P 1'
#
loop_
_entity.id
_entity.type
_entity.pdbx_description
1 polymer ?
#
loop_
_entity_poly.entity_id
_entity_poly.type
_entity_poly.pdbx_seq_one_letter_code
_entity_poly.pdbx_strand_id
1 'polypeptide(L)'
;SEQFASLKTCVVASTYCNSWIYDQLDPADPFESMAVAYTELFIVRDEPHKEAYITDCYEKFKFDGILFHDAKTCPNNSNNRYGMPERLSQKLGIPVLTINGDLCDLRCYSEEQAKTNIEAFIEQLEEG
;
A
#
# COMPACT_ATOMS: atom_id res chain seq x y z
N SER A 1 4.10 -4.48 -15.14
CA SER A 1 3.64 -3.19 -15.68
C SER A 1 4.64 -2.75 -16.74
N GLU A 2 4.19 -2.39 -17.93
CA GLU A 2 5.07 -1.89 -18.99
C GLU A 2 5.73 -0.57 -18.58
N GLN A 3 5.00 0.31 -17.88
CA GLN A 3 5.51 1.61 -17.42
C GLN A 3 6.63 1.48 -16.37
N PHE A 4 6.41 0.69 -15.30
CA PHE A 4 7.47 0.49 -14.29
C PHE A 4 8.70 -0.19 -14.90
N ALA A 5 8.49 -1.15 -15.82
CA ALA A 5 9.58 -1.83 -16.50
C ALA A 5 10.37 -0.87 -17.41
N SER A 6 9.72 0.04 -18.15
CA SER A 6 10.41 1.05 -18.97
C SER A 6 11.23 2.02 -18.12
N LEU A 7 10.80 2.28 -16.89
CA LEU A 7 11.49 3.10 -15.88
C LEU A 7 12.43 2.28 -14.98
N LYS A 8 12.76 1.03 -15.34
CA LYS A 8 13.64 0.12 -14.58
C LYS A 8 13.29 -0.02 -13.09
N THR A 9 12.02 0.16 -12.77
CA THR A 9 11.49 0.16 -11.40
C THR A 9 10.72 -1.13 -11.17
N CYS A 10 10.77 -1.67 -9.94
CA CYS A 10 10.03 -2.86 -9.57
C CYS A 10 9.22 -2.64 -8.28
N VAL A 11 8.05 -3.28 -8.20
CA VAL A 11 7.22 -3.30 -6.99
C VAL A 11 7.63 -4.53 -6.17
N VAL A 12 8.25 -4.32 -5.01
CA VAL A 12 8.81 -5.40 -4.18
C VAL A 12 7.93 -5.80 -3.00
N ALA A 13 6.96 -4.96 -2.62
CA ALA A 13 6.03 -5.20 -1.53
C ALA A 13 4.64 -4.64 -1.87
N SER A 14 3.58 -5.27 -1.34
CA SER A 14 2.20 -4.81 -1.48
C SER A 14 1.38 -5.23 -0.27
N THR A 15 0.47 -4.35 0.16
CA THR A 15 -0.51 -4.64 1.23
C THR A 15 -1.74 -5.39 0.71
N TYR A 16 -1.92 -5.53 -0.61
CA TYR A 16 -3.14 -6.07 -1.21
C TYR A 16 -3.44 -7.50 -0.75
N CYS A 17 -2.42 -8.37 -0.74
CA CYS A 17 -2.58 -9.78 -0.41
C CYS A 17 -2.94 -10.02 1.07
N ASN A 18 -2.80 -9.03 1.95
CA ASN A 18 -3.07 -9.18 3.38
C ASN A 18 -4.54 -9.51 3.70
N SER A 19 -5.45 -9.34 2.74
CA SER A 19 -6.86 -9.73 2.91
C SER A 19 -7.09 -11.25 2.90
N TRP A 20 -6.06 -12.04 2.55
CA TRP A 20 -6.15 -13.50 2.40
C TRP A 20 -5.04 -14.27 3.11
N ILE A 21 -4.38 -13.64 4.08
CA ILE A 21 -3.39 -14.28 4.94
C ILE A 21 -4.09 -14.61 6.27
N TYR A 22 -4.17 -15.91 6.58
CA TYR A 22 -4.92 -16.42 7.72
C TYR A 22 -4.02 -17.25 8.64
N ASP A 23 -2.89 -16.67 9.04
CA ASP A 23 -1.86 -17.34 9.85
C ASP A 23 -2.36 -17.82 11.21
N GLN A 24 -3.48 -17.25 11.67
CA GLN A 24 -4.07 -17.57 12.97
C GLN A 24 -4.90 -18.85 12.96
N LEU A 25 -5.26 -19.41 11.79
CA LEU A 25 -6.13 -20.60 11.71
C LEU A 25 -5.46 -21.80 12.38
N ASP A 26 -6.13 -22.35 13.38
CA ASP A 26 -5.68 -23.50 14.16
C ASP A 26 -6.73 -24.62 14.10
N PRO A 27 -6.41 -25.81 13.56
CA PRO A 27 -7.33 -26.94 13.53
C PRO A 27 -7.69 -27.47 14.93
N ALA A 28 -6.88 -27.20 15.96
CA ALA A 28 -7.19 -27.57 17.34
C ALA A 28 -8.27 -26.67 17.97
N ASP A 29 -8.42 -25.45 17.48
CA ASP A 29 -9.44 -24.49 17.93
C ASP A 29 -10.09 -23.75 16.75
N PRO A 30 -10.93 -24.44 15.95
CA PRO A 30 -11.33 -23.96 14.63
C PRO A 30 -12.24 -22.73 14.64
N PHE A 31 -13.04 -22.53 15.70
CA PHE A 31 -14.00 -21.42 15.74
C PHE A 31 -13.35 -20.14 16.28
N GLU A 32 -12.56 -20.24 17.35
CA GLU A 32 -11.91 -19.08 17.93
C GLU A 32 -10.77 -18.59 17.02
N SER A 33 -9.95 -19.50 16.50
CA SER A 33 -8.89 -19.15 15.55
C SER A 33 -9.41 -18.48 14.27
N MET A 34 -10.57 -18.94 13.76
CA MET A 34 -11.24 -18.29 12.65
C MET A 34 -11.71 -16.88 13.03
N ALA A 35 -12.33 -16.70 14.20
CA ALA A 35 -12.76 -15.37 14.65
C ALA A 35 -11.57 -14.40 14.77
N VAL A 36 -10.44 -14.86 15.30
CA VAL A 36 -9.19 -14.10 15.35
C VAL A 36 -8.72 -13.77 13.92
N ALA A 37 -8.57 -14.77 13.05
CA ALA A 37 -8.09 -14.58 11.68
C ALA A 37 -8.89 -13.52 10.90
N TYR A 38 -10.23 -13.52 11.02
CA TYR A 38 -11.09 -12.54 10.34
C TYR A 38 -11.05 -11.14 10.97
N THR A 39 -10.78 -11.02 12.27
CA THR A 39 -10.66 -9.73 12.97
C THR A 39 -9.26 -9.12 12.90
N GLU A 40 -8.26 -9.92 12.49
CA GLU A 40 -6.89 -9.48 12.31
C GLU A 40 -6.53 -9.09 10.86
N LEU A 41 -7.45 -9.25 9.91
CA LEU A 41 -7.22 -8.83 8.52
C LEU A 41 -6.80 -7.37 8.44
N PHE A 42 -5.77 -7.08 7.65
CA PHE A 42 -5.16 -5.75 7.56
C PHE A 42 -6.17 -4.62 7.30
N ILE A 43 -7.18 -4.85 6.47
CA ILE A 43 -8.19 -3.84 6.11
C ILE A 43 -9.04 -3.36 7.29
N VAL A 44 -9.24 -4.20 8.32
CA VAL A 44 -10.03 -3.87 9.52
C VAL A 44 -9.18 -3.35 10.68
N ARG A 45 -7.85 -3.27 10.50
CA ARG A 45 -6.92 -2.76 11.52
C ARG A 45 -6.83 -1.25 11.50
N ASP A 46 -6.41 -0.69 12.63
CA ASP A 46 -6.23 0.73 12.81
C ASP A 46 -4.91 1.24 12.18
N GLU A 47 -4.79 2.57 12.11
CA GLU A 47 -3.66 3.25 11.48
C GLU A 47 -2.30 2.87 12.07
N PRO A 48 -2.10 2.80 13.41
CA PRO A 48 -0.81 2.41 13.98
C PRO A 48 -0.38 1.01 13.58
N HIS A 49 -1.30 0.04 13.54
CA HIS A 49 -0.99 -1.31 13.12
C HIS A 49 -0.59 -1.35 11.64
N LYS A 50 -1.35 -0.66 10.78
CA LYS A 50 -1.04 -0.56 9.34
C LYS A 50 0.32 0.10 9.09
N GLU A 51 0.62 1.18 9.81
CA GLU A 51 1.88 1.89 9.72
C GLU A 51 3.06 1.02 10.18
N ALA A 52 2.89 0.27 11.27
CA ALA A 52 3.90 -0.68 11.76
C ALA A 52 4.18 -1.76 10.71
N TYR A 53 3.13 -2.37 10.14
CA TYR A 53 3.29 -3.37 9.07
C TYR A 53 4.04 -2.83 7.85
N ILE A 54 3.72 -1.61 7.40
CA ILE A 54 4.42 -0.99 6.27
C ILE A 54 5.88 -0.68 6.63
N THR A 55 6.14 -0.26 7.88
CA THR A 55 7.50 -0.07 8.41
C THR A 55 8.27 -1.41 8.40
N ASP A 56 7.66 -2.50 8.84
CA ASP A 56 8.28 -3.83 8.82
C ASP A 56 8.57 -4.31 7.39
N CYS A 57 7.68 -4.01 6.43
CA CYS A 57 7.93 -4.26 5.01
C CYS A 57 9.15 -3.46 4.52
N TYR A 58 9.27 -2.20 4.91
CA TYR A 58 10.45 -1.39 4.57
C TYR A 58 11.72 -1.99 5.16
N GLU A 59 11.69 -2.42 6.42
CA GLU A 59 12.84 -3.07 7.05
C GLU A 59 13.26 -4.37 6.35
N LYS A 60 12.29 -5.13 5.82
CA LYS A 60 12.56 -6.40 5.14
C LYS A 60 13.03 -6.23 3.70
N PHE A 61 12.42 -5.32 2.94
CA PHE A 61 12.62 -5.20 1.50
C PHE A 61 13.43 -3.99 1.07
N LYS A 62 13.59 -2.99 1.97
CA LYS A 62 14.37 -1.77 1.76
C LYS A 62 14.00 -1.06 0.44
N PHE A 63 12.71 -0.87 0.20
CA PHE A 63 12.21 -0.13 -0.96
C PHE A 63 12.46 1.37 -0.83
N ASP A 64 12.65 2.04 -1.96
CA ASP A 64 13.07 3.45 -2.00
C ASP A 64 11.92 4.46 -1.91
N GLY A 65 10.68 4.03 -2.09
CA GLY A 65 9.50 4.90 -2.03
C GLY A 65 8.19 4.14 -1.92
N ILE A 66 7.10 4.85 -1.62
CA ILE A 66 5.75 4.26 -1.47
C ILE A 66 4.76 4.91 -2.44
N LEU A 67 4.05 4.09 -3.21
CA LEU A 67 2.95 4.53 -4.06
C LEU A 67 1.59 4.08 -3.47
N PHE A 68 0.74 5.05 -3.16
CA PHE A 68 -0.65 4.84 -2.73
C PHE A 68 -1.60 5.01 -3.90
N HIS A 69 -2.58 4.12 -4.01
CA HIS A 69 -3.74 4.31 -4.88
C HIS A 69 -4.95 4.71 -4.04
N ASP A 70 -5.38 5.97 -4.17
CA ASP A 70 -6.61 6.45 -3.53
C ASP A 70 -7.82 6.03 -4.36
N ALA A 71 -8.29 4.80 -4.12
CA ALA A 71 -9.52 4.29 -4.69
C ALA A 71 -10.73 5.00 -4.06
N LYS A 72 -11.47 5.77 -4.87
CA LYS A 72 -12.60 6.59 -4.41
C LYS A 72 -13.66 5.79 -3.65
N THR A 73 -13.97 4.57 -4.09
CA THR A 73 -14.99 3.69 -3.51
C THR A 73 -14.47 2.73 -2.45
N CYS A 74 -13.14 2.66 -2.20
CA CYS A 74 -12.54 1.68 -1.28
C CYS A 74 -11.58 2.32 -0.27
N PRO A 75 -12.04 3.27 0.57
CA PRO A 75 -11.17 4.07 1.43
C PRO A 75 -10.34 3.26 2.42
N ASN A 76 -10.85 2.11 2.90
CA ASN A 76 -10.13 1.26 3.86
C ASN A 76 -8.94 0.52 3.22
N ASN A 77 -8.98 0.31 1.90
CA ASN A 77 -7.91 -0.34 1.16
C ASN A 77 -6.93 0.66 0.50
N SER A 78 -7.32 1.93 0.39
CA SER A 78 -6.43 3.01 -0.07
C SER A 78 -5.27 3.28 0.87
N ASN A 79 -5.48 3.09 2.19
CA ASN A 79 -4.46 3.24 3.25
C ASN A 79 -3.71 4.59 3.20
N ASN A 80 -4.35 5.64 2.72
CA ASN A 80 -3.75 6.96 2.54
C ASN A 80 -4.52 8.07 3.28
N ARG A 81 -5.45 7.67 4.15
CA ARG A 81 -6.30 8.60 4.92
C ARG A 81 -5.62 8.97 6.24
N TYR A 82 -6.18 9.98 6.90
CA TYR A 82 -5.74 10.42 8.23
C TYR A 82 -4.25 10.80 8.33
N GLY A 83 -3.59 11.11 7.22
CA GLY A 83 -2.17 11.50 7.18
C GLY A 83 -1.17 10.33 7.20
N MET A 84 -1.58 9.10 6.85
CA MET A 84 -0.66 7.96 6.77
C MET A 84 0.55 8.22 5.84
N PRO A 85 0.39 8.76 4.62
CA PRO A 85 1.53 8.98 3.73
C PRO A 85 2.58 9.92 4.33
N GLU A 86 2.16 11.05 4.91
CA GLU A 86 3.06 12.03 5.52
C GLU A 86 3.81 11.44 6.71
N ARG A 87 3.12 10.69 7.58
CA ARG A 87 3.76 10.03 8.72
C ARG A 87 4.80 9.01 8.28
N LEU A 88 4.47 8.17 7.28
CA LEU A 88 5.40 7.17 6.75
C LEU A 88 6.61 7.83 6.09
N SER A 89 6.40 8.89 5.29
CA SER A 89 7.49 9.62 4.65
C SER A 89 8.45 10.22 5.69
N GLN A 90 7.92 10.88 6.72
CA GLN A 90 8.74 11.45 7.81
C GLN A 90 9.48 10.38 8.61
N LYS A 91 8.82 9.25 8.88
CA LYS A 91 9.37 8.18 9.71
C LYS A 91 10.46 7.39 9.00
N LEU A 92 10.27 7.11 7.71
CA LEU A 92 11.16 6.25 6.91
C LEU A 92 12.20 7.07 6.14
N GLY A 93 12.00 8.37 5.98
CA GLY A 93 12.90 9.24 5.22
C GLY A 93 12.85 9.01 3.71
N ILE A 94 11.78 8.40 3.20
CA ILE A 94 11.57 8.09 1.78
C ILE A 94 10.36 8.85 1.22
N PRO A 95 10.35 9.19 -0.08
CA PRO A 95 9.25 9.90 -0.68
C PRO A 95 8.03 8.99 -0.87
N VAL A 96 6.86 9.62 -0.91
CA VAL A 96 5.57 8.95 -1.11
C VAL A 96 4.77 9.66 -2.20
N LEU A 97 4.03 8.91 -3.00
CA LEU A 97 3.13 9.42 -4.03
C LEU A 97 1.73 8.84 -3.82
N THR A 98 0.70 9.68 -3.97
CA THR A 98 -0.70 9.21 -4.06
C THR A 98 -1.23 9.46 -5.47
N ILE A 99 -1.75 8.42 -6.12
CA ILE A 99 -2.51 8.50 -7.36
C ILE A 99 -4.00 8.37 -7.06
N ASN A 100 -4.81 9.25 -7.65
CA ASN A 100 -6.26 9.20 -7.51
C ASN A 100 -6.88 8.27 -8.56
N GLY A 101 -7.86 7.48 -8.17
CA GLY A 101 -8.52 6.55 -9.08
C GLY A 101 -9.75 5.90 -8.48
N ASP A 102 -10.22 4.85 -9.16
CA ASP A 102 -11.19 3.92 -8.63
C ASP A 102 -10.93 2.52 -9.20
N LEU A 103 -11.50 1.50 -8.56
CA LEU A 103 -11.37 0.11 -9.00
C LEU A 103 -12.21 -0.20 -10.24
N CYS A 104 -13.32 0.53 -10.42
CA CYS A 104 -14.31 0.25 -11.46
C CYS A 104 -14.81 1.49 -12.21
N ASP A 105 -14.49 2.69 -11.74
CA ASP A 105 -14.93 3.95 -12.35
C ASP A 105 -13.78 4.74 -12.98
N LEU A 106 -13.62 4.61 -14.31
CA LEU A 106 -12.61 5.35 -15.08
C LEU A 106 -12.78 6.88 -14.98
N ARG A 107 -13.96 7.40 -14.60
CA ARG A 107 -14.16 8.84 -14.41
C ARG A 107 -13.37 9.38 -13.21
N CYS A 108 -12.93 8.52 -12.31
CA CYS A 108 -12.09 8.88 -11.16
C CYS A 108 -10.58 8.84 -11.48
N TYR A 109 -10.18 8.37 -12.66
CA TYR A 109 -8.78 8.18 -13.04
C TYR A 109 -8.41 9.05 -14.25
N SER A 110 -7.27 9.73 -14.15
CA SER A 110 -6.64 10.42 -15.28
C SER A 110 -5.33 9.72 -15.60
N GLU A 111 -5.26 9.12 -16.78
CA GLU A 111 -4.10 8.31 -17.18
C GLU A 111 -2.87 9.18 -17.41
N GLU A 112 -3.01 10.32 -18.09
CA GLU A 112 -1.91 11.24 -18.37
C GLU A 112 -1.32 11.81 -17.08
N GLN A 113 -2.19 12.20 -16.13
CA GLN A 113 -1.74 12.73 -14.84
C GLN A 113 -1.04 11.66 -14.00
N ALA A 114 -1.61 10.44 -13.94
CA ALA A 114 -1.00 9.34 -13.21
C ALA A 114 0.36 8.95 -13.80
N LYS A 115 0.48 8.88 -15.13
CA LYS A 115 1.74 8.59 -15.81
C LYS A 115 2.81 9.62 -15.49
N THR A 116 2.49 10.89 -15.69
CA THR A 116 3.41 12.02 -15.43
C THR A 116 3.86 12.05 -13.96
N ASN A 117 2.94 11.83 -13.01
CA ASN A 117 3.28 11.82 -11.60
C ASN A 117 4.18 10.64 -11.21
N ILE A 118 3.92 9.44 -11.76
CA ILE A 118 4.73 8.26 -11.52
C ILE A 118 6.14 8.43 -12.10
N GLU A 119 6.25 9.00 -13.31
CA GLU A 119 7.54 9.31 -13.94
C GLU A 119 8.35 10.28 -13.08
N ALA A 120 7.78 11.42 -12.72
CA ALA A 120 8.45 12.41 -11.86
C ALA A 120 8.82 11.83 -10.47
N PHE A 121 7.98 10.97 -9.91
CA PHE A 121 8.27 10.30 -8.64
C PHE A 121 9.45 9.33 -8.75
N ILE A 122 9.54 8.56 -9.84
CA ILE A 122 10.67 7.65 -10.07
C ILE A 122 11.96 8.44 -10.36
N GLU A 123 11.89 9.52 -11.13
CA GLU A 123 13.04 10.42 -11.32
C GLU A 123 13.56 10.96 -9.98
N GLN A 124 12.66 11.37 -9.08
CA GLN A 124 13.03 11.80 -7.72
C GLN A 124 13.72 10.68 -6.92
N LEU A 125 13.33 9.41 -7.11
CA LEU A 125 13.97 8.27 -6.44
C LEU A 125 15.39 8.01 -6.96
N GLU A 126 15.67 8.29 -8.23
CA GLU A 126 17.00 8.09 -8.82
C GLU A 126 18.00 9.18 -8.39
N GLU A 127 17.52 10.36 -7.99
CA GLU A 127 18.35 11.50 -7.57
C GLU A 127 18.74 11.49 -6.08
N GLY A 128 18.05 10.70 -5.24
CA GLY A 128 18.24 10.62 -3.78
C GLY A 128 19.31 9.61 -3.35
#